data_AF-A0A836T7H9-F1
#
_entry.id   AF-A0A836T7H9-F1
#
_cell.length_a   1.000
_cell.length_b   1.000
_cell.length_c   1.000
_cell.angle_alpha   90.00
_cell.angle_beta   90.00
_cell.angle_gamma   90.00
#
_symmetry.space_group_name_H-M   'P 1'
#
loop_
_entity.id
_entity.type
_entity.pdbx_description
1 polymer ?
#
loop_
_entity_poly.entity_id
_entity_poly.type
_entity_poly.pdbx_seq_one_letter_code
_entity_poly.pdbx_strand_id
1 'polypeptide(L)'
;MKIAVIRRDWWLGIMLLLSLVALFALEFYGKIFERGIGNYLKWQNSTRSQLGRVWDQDRQTVLAQAKVQTIRSLLDSRQESAEAIDSLKALFENTEPSFPLVLSREKFLDLYYDFPGQWSTRMISPFELISIDSKYNWTRVLLKRFGQWFTIGFLDSHNIPVHEVFVATDALQEVQATRTVKQGSLEEVGFEKDRIFSVAVFLPLLNALDPKTQQAVFPDPRWFLAKDYSITRIGVRELESLKKIVPRLEFGIEYNTDYNSGVLLIPVSQDIANNVLSQIERTNIDIWGEAFSSLAVPSIGDNP
;
A
#
# COMPACT_ATOMS: atom_id res chain seq x y z
N MET A 1 66.02 28.84 82.34
CA MET A 1 65.20 29.07 81.12
C MET A 1 65.08 27.77 80.32
N LYS A 2 64.33 26.76 80.80
CA LYS A 2 64.10 25.47 80.10
C LYS A 2 62.69 24.87 80.28
N ILE A 3 61.83 25.48 81.10
CA ILE A 3 60.48 24.94 81.41
C ILE A 3 59.40 25.47 80.44
N ALA A 4 59.66 26.55 79.72
CA ALA A 4 58.70 27.15 78.78
C ALA A 4 58.64 26.44 77.41
N VAL A 5 59.68 25.70 77.02
CA VAL A 5 59.74 25.04 75.69
C VAL A 5 58.93 23.74 75.68
N ILE A 6 58.99 22.95 76.75
CA ILE A 6 58.29 21.65 76.87
C ILE A 6 56.76 21.82 76.86
N ARG A 7 56.25 22.91 77.42
CA ARG A 7 54.81 23.19 77.42
C ARG A 7 54.29 23.48 76.00
N ARG A 8 55.05 24.19 75.16
CA ARG A 8 54.63 24.56 73.79
C ARG A 8 54.54 23.36 72.85
N ASP A 9 55.49 22.42 72.96
CA ASP A 9 55.50 21.21 72.13
C ASP A 9 54.36 20.24 72.51
N TRP A 10 53.96 20.22 73.78
CA TRP A 10 52.81 19.44 74.23
C TRP A 10 51.47 20.01 73.73
N TRP A 11 51.32 21.34 73.71
CA TRP A 11 50.15 21.99 73.10
C TRP A 11 50.10 21.80 71.57
N LEU A 12 51.25 21.79 70.89
CA LEU A 12 51.32 21.45 69.47
C LEU A 12 50.94 19.99 69.21
N GLY A 13 51.39 19.06 70.06
CA GLY A 13 51.00 17.65 69.98
C GLY A 13 49.50 17.43 70.22
N ILE A 14 48.92 18.13 71.21
CA ILE A 14 47.48 18.08 71.47
C ILE A 14 46.69 18.69 70.31
N MET A 15 47.10 19.84 69.77
CA MET A 15 46.45 20.46 68.62
C MET A 15 46.52 19.58 67.36
N LEU A 16 47.65 18.91 67.15
CA LEU A 16 47.81 17.98 66.03
C LEU A 16 46.94 16.74 66.20
N LEU A 17 46.85 16.19 67.43
CA LEU A 17 45.94 15.09 67.74
C LEU A 17 44.47 15.49 67.53
N LEU A 18 44.08 16.68 68.01
CA LEU A 18 42.71 17.19 67.89
C LEU A 18 42.35 17.48 66.42
N SER A 19 43.30 17.98 65.63
CA SER A 19 43.17 18.12 64.18
C SER A 19 43.01 16.77 63.48
N LEU A 20 43.77 15.75 63.87
CA LEU A 20 43.67 14.40 63.31
C LEU A 20 42.32 13.75 63.65
N VAL A 21 41.84 13.90 64.89
CA VAL A 21 40.53 13.39 65.31
C VAL A 21 39.40 14.12 64.58
N ALA A 22 39.52 15.44 64.42
CA ALA A 22 38.55 16.22 63.65
C ALA A 22 38.51 15.77 62.17
N LEU A 23 39.67 15.60 61.53
CA LEU A 23 39.78 15.08 60.17
C LEU A 23 39.19 13.67 60.04
N PHE A 24 39.42 12.81 61.04
CA PHE A 24 38.88 11.45 61.06
C PHE A 24 37.35 11.44 61.18
N ALA A 25 36.79 12.27 62.05
CA ALA A 25 35.33 12.44 62.17
C ALA A 25 34.72 13.02 60.88
N LEU A 26 35.42 13.95 60.23
CA LEU A 26 35.01 14.55 58.96
C LEU A 26 35.03 13.54 57.82
N GLU A 27 36.00 12.62 57.81
CA GLU A 27 36.05 11.51 56.86
C GLU A 27 34.91 10.51 57.10
N PHE A 28 34.65 10.17 58.36
CA PHE A 28 33.61 9.20 58.74
C PHE A 28 32.19 9.70 58.43
N TYR A 29 31.89 10.98 58.70
CA TYR A 29 30.56 11.56 58.45
C TYR A 29 30.40 12.18 57.06
N GLY A 30 31.45 12.78 56.52
CA GLY A 30 31.38 13.60 55.31
C GLY A 30 31.78 12.88 54.02
N LYS A 31 32.46 11.72 54.13
CA LYS A 31 33.07 10.99 52.99
C LYS A 31 33.86 11.95 52.09
N ILE A 32 34.67 12.81 52.70
CA ILE A 32 35.27 13.95 52.01
C ILE A 32 36.36 13.47 51.05
N PHE A 33 37.15 12.48 51.42
CA PHE A 33 38.09 11.88 50.48
C PHE A 33 37.36 11.19 49.32
N GLU A 34 36.30 10.42 49.58
CA GLU A 34 35.52 9.76 48.51
C GLU A 34 34.87 10.77 47.56
N ARG A 35 34.24 11.84 48.08
CA ARG A 35 33.66 12.92 47.27
C ARG A 35 34.71 13.77 46.59
N GLY A 36 35.84 14.04 47.25
CA GLY A 36 36.95 14.81 46.71
C GLY A 36 37.65 14.08 45.57
N ILE A 37 37.98 12.80 45.77
CA ILE A 37 38.53 11.91 44.74
C ILE A 37 37.49 11.69 43.64
N GLY A 38 36.23 11.48 43.97
CA GLY A 38 35.14 11.32 43.00
C GLY A 38 34.96 12.54 42.10
N ASN A 39 34.94 13.75 42.67
CA ASN A 39 34.86 14.99 41.90
C ASN A 39 36.15 15.27 41.10
N TYR A 40 37.32 14.97 41.67
CA TYR A 40 38.59 15.10 40.96
C TYR A 40 38.64 14.17 39.75
N LEU A 41 38.26 12.90 39.91
CA LEU A 41 38.14 11.94 38.82
C LEU A 41 37.09 12.38 37.80
N LYS A 42 35.94 12.90 38.23
CA LYS A 42 34.89 13.41 37.32
C LYS A 42 35.35 14.62 36.50
N TRP A 43 36.09 15.54 37.11
CA TRP A 43 36.67 16.72 36.46
C TRP A 43 37.79 16.34 35.47
N GLN A 44 38.62 15.36 35.82
CA GLN A 44 39.62 14.82 34.91
C GLN A 44 38.98 14.02 33.76
N ASN A 45 37.86 13.34 34.02
CA ASN A 45 37.11 12.59 33.01
C ASN A 45 36.40 13.49 32.00
N SER A 46 35.93 14.69 32.38
CA SER A 46 35.34 15.64 31.43
C SER A 46 36.34 16.28 30.46
N THR A 47 37.65 16.19 30.77
CA THR A 47 38.75 16.72 29.95
C THR A 47 39.47 15.60 29.17
N ARG A 48 39.02 14.34 29.31
CA ARG A 48 39.64 13.20 28.65
C ARG A 48 39.26 13.21 27.17
N SER A 49 40.24 13.37 26.28
CA SER A 49 40.02 13.20 24.84
C SER A 49 39.53 11.77 24.59
N GLN A 50 38.36 11.64 23.98
CA GLN A 50 37.68 10.38 23.67
C GLN A 50 38.42 9.58 22.58
N LEU A 51 39.63 9.14 22.86
CA LEU A 51 40.48 8.39 21.93
C LEU A 51 40.79 7.01 22.54
N GLY A 52 40.17 5.98 21.96
CA GLY A 52 40.41 4.59 22.34
C GLY A 52 39.41 3.64 21.68
N ARG A 53 39.89 2.44 21.30
CA ARG A 53 39.12 1.39 20.59
C ARG A 53 37.78 1.03 21.25
N VAL A 54 37.69 1.08 22.58
CA VAL A 54 36.46 0.78 23.32
C VAL A 54 35.40 1.86 23.11
N TRP A 55 35.82 3.14 23.04
CA TRP A 55 34.90 4.24 22.78
C TRP A 55 34.38 4.24 21.34
N ASP A 56 35.24 3.89 20.38
CA ASP A 56 34.81 3.70 18.99
C ASP A 56 33.82 2.54 18.86
N GLN A 57 34.03 1.45 19.61
CA GLN A 57 33.08 0.34 19.69
C GLN A 57 31.76 0.76 20.33
N ASP A 58 31.76 1.41 21.48
CA ASP A 58 30.53 1.91 22.13
C ASP A 58 29.79 2.89 21.23
N ARG A 59 30.50 3.84 20.60
CA ARG A 59 29.92 4.76 19.62
C ARG A 59 29.34 4.01 18.42
N GLN A 60 30.02 3.00 17.90
CA GLN A 60 29.49 2.15 16.82
C GLN A 60 28.26 1.38 17.26
N THR A 61 28.21 0.84 18.50
CA THR A 61 27.02 0.14 18.99
C THR A 61 25.83 1.09 19.17
N VAL A 62 26.04 2.28 19.71
CA VAL A 62 25.00 3.31 19.85
C VAL A 62 24.52 3.78 18.47
N LEU A 63 25.44 4.01 17.52
CA LEU A 63 25.08 4.36 16.15
C LEU A 63 24.35 3.22 15.44
N ALA A 64 24.74 1.97 15.66
CA ALA A 64 24.04 0.80 15.13
C ALA A 64 22.64 0.68 15.73
N GLN A 65 22.48 0.86 17.05
CA GLN A 65 21.19 0.85 17.72
C GLN A 65 20.29 1.99 17.24
N ALA A 66 20.81 3.21 17.13
CA ALA A 66 20.07 4.35 16.58
C ALA A 66 19.68 4.11 15.11
N LYS A 67 20.57 3.51 14.31
CA LYS A 67 20.27 3.11 12.93
C LYS A 67 19.19 2.02 12.87
N VAL A 68 19.23 1.05 13.77
CA VAL A 68 18.19 0.01 13.86
C VAL A 68 16.85 0.60 14.30
N GLN A 69 16.84 1.50 15.29
CA GLN A 69 15.62 2.17 15.74
C GLN A 69 15.00 3.04 14.64
N THR A 70 15.82 3.82 13.93
CA THR A 70 15.36 4.64 12.80
C THR A 70 14.85 3.78 11.64
N ILE A 71 15.49 2.64 11.34
CA ILE A 71 14.97 1.67 10.37
C ILE A 71 13.63 1.10 10.84
N ARG A 72 13.48 0.72 12.12
CA ARG A 72 12.22 0.21 12.67
C ARG A 72 11.10 1.23 12.57
N SER A 73 11.32 2.46 13.05
CA SER A 73 10.29 3.51 12.98
C SER A 73 9.89 3.85 11.54
N LEU A 74 10.85 3.79 10.60
CA LEU A 74 10.56 3.97 9.17
C LEU A 74 9.73 2.81 8.61
N LEU A 75 10.05 1.57 8.98
CA LEU A 75 9.30 0.38 8.58
C LEU A 75 7.88 0.40 9.17
N ASP A 76 7.72 0.77 10.44
CA ASP A 76 6.40 0.86 11.11
C ASP A 76 5.52 1.93 10.42
N SER A 77 6.07 3.12 10.16
CA SER A 77 5.35 4.19 9.44
C SER A 77 4.95 3.77 8.02
N ARG A 78 5.78 2.99 7.33
CA ARG A 78 5.47 2.50 5.99
C ARG A 78 4.51 1.32 6.01
N GLN A 79 4.55 0.48 7.03
CA GLN A 79 3.55 -0.55 7.25
C GLN A 79 2.18 0.10 7.47
N GLU A 80 2.10 1.12 8.33
CA GLU A 80 0.87 1.90 8.52
C GLU A 80 0.39 2.53 7.20
N SER A 81 1.32 3.08 6.41
CA SER A 81 1.01 3.61 5.08
C SER A 81 0.54 2.53 4.09
N ALA A 82 1.06 1.30 4.19
CA ALA A 82 0.70 0.18 3.34
C ALA A 82 -0.68 -0.38 3.69
N GLU A 83 -1.02 -0.45 4.97
CA GLU A 83 -2.36 -0.80 5.45
C GLU A 83 -3.43 0.24 5.02
N ALA A 84 -3.02 1.51 4.86
CA ALA A 84 -3.86 2.59 4.33
C ALA A 84 -4.05 2.57 2.80
N ILE A 85 -3.43 1.63 2.08
CA ILE A 85 -3.59 1.54 0.61
C ILE A 85 -4.97 1.00 0.28
N ASP A 86 -5.75 1.77 -0.49
CA ASP A 86 -7.15 1.42 -0.82
C ASP A 86 -7.30 0.55 -2.07
N SER A 87 -6.23 0.30 -2.83
CA SER A 87 -6.32 -0.54 -4.02
C SER A 87 -5.06 -1.36 -4.26
N LEU A 88 -5.27 -2.58 -4.78
CA LEU A 88 -4.17 -3.45 -5.20
C LEU A 88 -3.28 -2.74 -6.22
N LYS A 89 -3.83 -1.87 -7.08
CA LYS A 89 -3.05 -1.11 -8.07
C LYS A 89 -2.05 -0.17 -7.39
N ALA A 90 -2.55 0.63 -6.44
CA ALA A 90 -1.71 1.55 -5.67
C ALA A 90 -0.63 0.80 -4.88
N LEU A 91 -0.89 -0.44 -4.45
CA LEU A 91 0.10 -1.30 -3.79
C LEU A 91 1.36 -1.48 -4.64
N PHE A 92 1.20 -1.88 -5.90
CA PHE A 92 2.33 -2.17 -6.79
C PHE A 92 2.97 -0.88 -7.34
N GLU A 93 2.18 0.18 -7.55
CA GLU A 93 2.72 1.49 -7.97
C GLU A 93 3.59 2.13 -6.89
N ASN A 94 3.19 2.03 -5.62
CA ASN A 94 3.89 2.62 -4.49
C ASN A 94 5.06 1.78 -3.97
N THR A 95 5.25 0.55 -4.49
CA THR A 95 6.37 -0.29 -4.09
C THR A 95 7.64 0.15 -4.80
N GLU A 96 8.51 0.81 -4.05
CA GLU A 96 9.85 1.19 -4.51
C GLU A 96 10.81 -0.01 -4.45
N PRO A 97 11.76 -0.16 -5.40
CA PRO A 97 12.75 -1.24 -5.36
C PRO A 97 13.60 -1.26 -4.08
N SER A 98 13.82 -0.09 -3.47
CA SER A 98 14.62 0.09 -2.27
C SER A 98 13.91 -0.30 -0.97
N PHE A 99 12.57 -0.40 -0.98
CA PHE A 99 11.79 -0.59 0.25
C PHE A 99 10.66 -1.62 0.05
N PRO A 100 10.76 -2.80 0.70
CA PRO A 100 9.64 -3.74 0.72
C PRO A 100 8.41 -3.15 1.41
N LEU A 101 7.22 -3.49 0.92
CA LEU A 101 5.96 -3.26 1.61
C LEU A 101 5.54 -4.52 2.38
N VAL A 102 4.95 -4.35 3.55
CA VAL A 102 4.41 -5.43 4.37
C VAL A 102 2.94 -5.16 4.64
N LEU A 103 2.09 -6.17 4.48
CA LEU A 103 0.65 -6.12 4.66
C LEU A 103 0.19 -7.26 5.57
N SER A 104 -0.87 -7.04 6.32
CA SER A 104 -1.64 -8.11 6.96
C SER A 104 -2.28 -9.05 5.93
N ARG A 105 -2.59 -10.28 6.36
CA ARG A 105 -3.29 -11.27 5.55
C ARG A 105 -4.67 -10.77 5.11
N GLU A 106 -5.40 -10.22 6.06
CA GLU A 106 -6.75 -9.69 5.87
C GLU A 106 -6.73 -8.59 4.81
N LYS A 107 -5.85 -7.59 4.97
CA LYS A 107 -5.71 -6.50 4.00
C LYS A 107 -5.32 -6.99 2.61
N PHE A 108 -4.38 -7.94 2.52
CA PHE A 108 -4.00 -8.48 1.22
C PHE A 108 -5.17 -9.20 0.52
N LEU A 109 -5.92 -10.03 1.25
CA LEU A 109 -7.09 -10.72 0.70
C LEU A 109 -8.18 -9.73 0.28
N ASP A 110 -8.43 -8.71 1.10
CA ASP A 110 -9.36 -7.64 0.76
C ASP A 110 -8.95 -6.98 -0.55
N LEU A 111 -7.70 -6.52 -0.68
CA LEU A 111 -7.19 -5.90 -1.90
C LEU A 111 -7.21 -6.87 -3.11
N TYR A 112 -6.94 -8.16 -2.89
CA TYR A 112 -6.94 -9.18 -3.93
C TYR A 112 -8.33 -9.40 -4.53
N TYR A 113 -9.37 -9.44 -3.68
CA TYR A 113 -10.76 -9.65 -4.11
C TYR A 113 -11.49 -8.36 -4.48
N ASP A 114 -11.02 -7.21 -4.01
CA ASP A 114 -11.62 -5.91 -4.29
C ASP A 114 -11.35 -5.40 -5.72
N PHE A 115 -10.41 -6.03 -6.44
CA PHE A 115 -10.03 -5.59 -7.78
C PHE A 115 -11.06 -6.04 -8.85
N PRO A 116 -11.67 -5.11 -9.62
CA PRO A 116 -12.71 -5.41 -10.61
C PRO A 116 -12.20 -6.10 -11.90
N GLY A 117 -11.05 -6.76 -11.89
CA GLY A 117 -10.42 -7.32 -13.10
C GLY A 117 -9.70 -8.64 -12.89
N GLN A 118 -9.32 -9.30 -13.99
CA GLN A 118 -8.58 -10.57 -13.96
C GLN A 118 -7.11 -10.44 -13.51
N TRP A 119 -6.71 -9.26 -13.03
CA TRP A 119 -5.34 -9.00 -12.62
C TRP A 119 -4.92 -9.82 -11.41
N SER A 120 -5.80 -9.92 -10.42
CA SER A 120 -5.57 -10.75 -9.22
C SER A 120 -5.23 -12.18 -9.63
N THR A 121 -5.98 -12.74 -10.59
CA THR A 121 -5.75 -14.09 -11.15
C THR A 121 -4.46 -14.21 -11.96
N ARG A 122 -4.05 -13.17 -12.70
CA ARG A 122 -2.77 -13.15 -13.43
C ARG A 122 -1.56 -13.03 -12.49
N MET A 123 -1.76 -12.43 -11.33
CA MET A 123 -0.74 -12.25 -10.30
C MET A 123 -0.53 -13.54 -9.51
N ILE A 124 -1.61 -14.08 -8.94
CA ILE A 124 -1.64 -15.35 -8.21
C ILE A 124 -2.99 -15.99 -8.53
N SER A 125 -3.01 -17.23 -9.02
CA SER A 125 -4.31 -17.87 -9.29
C SER A 125 -5.08 -18.12 -7.98
N PRO A 126 -6.43 -18.04 -7.98
CA PRO A 126 -7.20 -18.34 -6.77
C PRO A 126 -6.94 -19.74 -6.21
N PHE A 127 -6.67 -20.73 -7.09
CA PHE A 127 -6.33 -22.09 -6.68
C PHE A 127 -4.97 -22.18 -6.02
N GLU A 128 -3.98 -21.45 -6.52
CA GLU A 128 -2.67 -21.33 -5.90
C GLU A 128 -2.77 -20.66 -4.53
N LEU A 129 -3.55 -19.57 -4.43
CA LEU A 129 -3.79 -18.90 -3.15
C LEU A 129 -4.44 -19.82 -2.12
N ILE A 130 -5.45 -20.61 -2.52
CA ILE A 130 -6.06 -21.64 -1.67
C ILE A 130 -5.03 -22.71 -1.27
N SER A 131 -4.17 -23.13 -2.20
CA SER A 131 -3.13 -24.12 -1.91
C SER A 131 -2.13 -23.61 -0.87
N ILE A 132 -1.72 -22.34 -0.97
CA ILE A 132 -0.84 -21.66 -0.01
C ILE A 132 -1.54 -21.59 1.34
N ASP A 133 -2.80 -21.15 1.36
CA ASP A 133 -3.60 -20.99 2.58
C ASP A 133 -3.84 -22.32 3.29
N SER A 134 -4.08 -23.40 2.55
CA SER A 134 -4.29 -24.73 3.10
C SER A 134 -3.03 -25.37 3.69
N LYS A 135 -1.85 -24.98 3.17
CA LYS A 135 -0.56 -25.60 3.52
C LYS A 135 0.22 -24.82 4.57
N TYR A 136 0.04 -23.51 4.62
CA TYR A 136 0.84 -22.63 5.46
C TYR A 136 -0.02 -21.71 6.32
N ASN A 137 0.38 -21.51 7.58
CA ASN A 137 -0.23 -20.55 8.50
C ASN A 137 0.40 -19.16 8.33
N TRP A 138 0.21 -18.58 7.16
CA TRP A 138 0.73 -17.25 6.85
C TRP A 138 -0.13 -16.15 7.49
N THR A 139 0.50 -15.07 7.92
CA THR A 139 -0.15 -13.95 8.64
C THR A 139 0.11 -12.60 7.97
N ARG A 140 1.14 -12.51 7.14
CA ARG A 140 1.53 -11.27 6.45
C ARG A 140 2.00 -11.55 5.03
N VAL A 141 1.92 -10.54 4.18
CA VAL A 141 2.48 -10.55 2.84
C VAL A 141 3.58 -9.50 2.75
N LEU A 142 4.70 -9.89 2.16
CA LEU A 142 5.86 -9.06 1.86
C LEU A 142 5.92 -8.84 0.36
N LEU A 143 5.73 -7.60 -0.08
CA LEU A 143 5.89 -7.21 -1.46
C LEU A 143 7.26 -6.56 -1.67
N LYS A 144 8.06 -7.13 -2.57
CA LYS A 144 9.38 -6.62 -2.95
C LYS A 144 9.43 -6.39 -4.45
N ARG A 145 10.03 -5.29 -4.89
CA ARG A 145 10.33 -5.06 -6.30
C ARG A 145 11.82 -5.23 -6.54
N PHE A 146 12.17 -6.10 -7.49
CA PHE A 146 13.55 -6.32 -7.90
C PHE A 146 13.65 -6.23 -9.43
N GLY A 147 14.18 -5.11 -9.92
CA GLY A 147 14.30 -4.84 -11.36
C GLY A 147 12.94 -4.91 -12.07
N GLN A 148 12.79 -5.91 -12.93
CA GLN A 148 11.58 -6.16 -13.72
C GLN A 148 10.60 -7.14 -13.06
N TRP A 149 10.80 -7.52 -11.80
CA TRP A 149 9.97 -8.49 -11.11
C TRP A 149 9.45 -7.95 -9.78
N PHE A 150 8.27 -8.39 -9.40
CA PHE A 150 7.73 -8.29 -8.07
C PHE A 150 7.76 -9.67 -7.41
N THR A 151 8.21 -9.73 -6.17
CA THR A 151 8.14 -10.91 -5.31
C THR A 151 7.07 -10.67 -4.27
N ILE A 152 6.08 -11.57 -4.24
CA ILE A 152 5.02 -11.63 -3.23
C ILE A 152 5.39 -12.78 -2.29
N GLY A 153 5.96 -12.46 -1.15
CA GLY A 153 6.34 -13.43 -0.12
C GLY A 153 5.26 -13.56 0.95
N PHE A 154 4.78 -14.77 1.17
CA PHE A 154 3.86 -15.09 2.26
C PHE A 154 4.69 -15.38 3.51
N LEU A 155 4.43 -14.66 4.59
CA LEU A 155 5.19 -14.77 5.85
C LEU A 155 4.35 -15.44 6.92
N ASP A 156 4.96 -16.29 7.73
CA ASP A 156 4.36 -16.84 8.95
C ASP A 156 4.31 -15.80 10.10
N SER A 157 3.80 -16.22 11.26
CA SER A 157 3.75 -15.38 12.48
C SER A 157 5.13 -14.90 12.99
N HIS A 158 6.21 -15.55 12.57
CA HIS A 158 7.59 -15.20 12.92
C HIS A 158 8.28 -14.35 11.84
N ASN A 159 7.54 -13.87 10.85
CA ASN A 159 8.04 -13.13 9.67
C ASN A 159 9.00 -13.96 8.79
N ILE A 160 8.86 -15.28 8.79
CA ILE A 160 9.64 -16.18 7.95
C ILE A 160 8.87 -16.42 6.64
N PRO A 161 9.48 -16.19 5.46
CA PRO A 161 8.85 -16.53 4.19
C PRO A 161 8.59 -18.04 4.08
N VAL A 162 7.32 -18.41 3.89
CA VAL A 162 6.85 -19.81 3.73
C VAL A 162 6.55 -20.14 2.26
N HIS A 163 6.25 -19.12 1.45
CA HIS A 163 6.01 -19.25 0.01
C HIS A 163 6.30 -17.93 -0.71
N GLU A 164 6.71 -17.98 -1.97
CA GLU A 164 7.01 -16.79 -2.77
C GLU A 164 6.47 -16.95 -4.19
N VAL A 165 5.79 -15.92 -4.68
CA VAL A 165 5.31 -15.82 -6.07
C VAL A 165 6.02 -14.68 -6.77
N PHE A 166 6.39 -14.89 -8.03
CA PHE A 166 7.13 -13.91 -8.84
C PHE A 166 6.25 -13.41 -9.99
N VAL A 167 6.14 -12.09 -10.12
CA VAL A 167 5.27 -11.42 -11.09
C VAL A 167 6.08 -10.45 -11.92
N ALA A 168 6.03 -10.58 -13.24
CA ALA A 168 6.76 -9.72 -14.15
C ALA A 168 6.12 -8.32 -14.24
N THR A 169 6.94 -7.26 -14.27
CA THR A 169 6.48 -5.85 -14.32
C THR A 169 5.79 -5.48 -15.62
N ASP A 170 6.11 -6.13 -16.73
CA ASP A 170 5.45 -5.99 -18.03
C ASP A 170 4.02 -6.57 -18.00
N ALA A 171 3.83 -7.70 -17.33
CA ALA A 171 2.51 -8.25 -17.01
C ALA A 171 1.68 -7.30 -16.14
N LEU A 172 2.32 -6.38 -15.41
CA LEU A 172 1.64 -5.31 -14.66
C LEU A 172 1.34 -4.09 -15.54
N GLN A 173 2.20 -3.71 -16.48
CA GLN A 173 1.96 -2.57 -17.38
C GLN A 173 0.82 -2.80 -18.38
N GLU A 174 0.67 -4.01 -18.90
CA GLU A 174 -0.46 -4.36 -19.77
C GLU A 174 -1.80 -4.30 -19.01
N VAL A 175 -1.73 -4.43 -17.68
CA VAL A 175 -2.88 -4.51 -16.77
C VAL A 175 -3.18 -3.18 -16.06
N GLN A 176 -2.21 -2.28 -15.91
CA GLN A 176 -2.44 -0.86 -15.56
C GLN A 176 -3.33 -0.14 -16.59
N ALA A 177 -3.48 -0.72 -17.77
CA ALA A 177 -4.41 -0.30 -18.81
C ALA A 177 -5.75 -1.08 -18.78
N THR A 178 -6.17 -1.74 -17.69
CA THR A 178 -7.35 -2.64 -17.75
C THR A 178 -8.58 -2.23 -16.98
N ARG A 179 -8.50 -1.53 -15.84
CA ARG A 179 -9.68 -0.94 -15.19
C ARG A 179 -9.31 0.18 -14.20
N THR A 180 -10.06 1.29 -14.18
CA THR A 180 -9.88 2.41 -13.21
C THR A 180 -11.22 2.85 -12.65
N VAL A 181 -11.31 3.11 -11.35
CA VAL A 181 -12.52 3.69 -10.73
C VAL A 181 -12.36 5.20 -10.59
N LYS A 182 -13.39 5.95 -10.98
CA LYS A 182 -13.51 7.40 -10.74
C LYS A 182 -14.84 7.70 -10.06
N GLN A 183 -14.87 8.71 -9.22
CA GLN A 183 -16.11 9.23 -8.66
C GLN A 183 -16.77 10.17 -9.67
N GLY A 184 -18.11 10.19 -9.71
CA GLY A 184 -18.89 11.09 -10.56
C GLY A 184 -19.80 10.36 -11.54
N SER A 185 -20.21 11.07 -12.59
CA SER A 185 -21.01 10.56 -13.70
C SER A 185 -20.15 10.29 -14.95
N LEU A 186 -20.65 9.49 -15.90
CA LEU A 186 -19.95 9.24 -17.17
C LEU A 186 -19.63 10.56 -17.91
N GLU A 187 -20.54 11.52 -17.86
CA GLU A 187 -20.35 12.84 -18.48
C GLU A 187 -19.19 13.61 -17.86
N GLU A 188 -19.07 13.62 -16.53
CA GLU A 188 -17.97 14.28 -15.80
C GLU A 188 -16.61 13.66 -16.11
N VAL A 189 -16.59 12.36 -16.40
CA VAL A 189 -15.37 11.63 -16.76
C VAL A 189 -14.99 11.84 -18.24
N GLY A 190 -15.85 12.49 -19.02
CA GLY A 190 -15.60 12.86 -20.42
C GLY A 190 -16.11 11.84 -21.43
N PHE A 191 -17.24 11.19 -21.16
CA PHE A 191 -17.99 10.45 -22.18
C PHE A 191 -18.99 11.38 -22.89
N GLU A 192 -19.13 11.19 -24.20
CA GLU A 192 -20.09 11.93 -25.01
C GLU A 192 -21.51 11.38 -24.80
N LYS A 193 -22.51 12.26 -24.74
CA LYS A 193 -23.89 11.91 -24.37
C LYS A 193 -24.54 10.92 -25.34
N ASP A 194 -24.18 10.98 -26.62
CA ASP A 194 -24.64 10.10 -27.69
C ASP A 194 -24.02 8.70 -27.63
N ARG A 195 -22.97 8.51 -26.80
CA ARG A 195 -22.33 7.22 -26.55
C ARG A 195 -22.55 6.70 -25.13
N ILE A 196 -23.56 7.22 -24.43
CA ILE A 196 -24.01 6.75 -23.13
C ILE A 196 -25.36 6.04 -23.31
N PHE A 197 -25.40 4.79 -22.88
CA PHE A 197 -26.56 3.91 -22.99
C PHE A 197 -27.08 3.55 -21.60
N SER A 198 -28.39 3.36 -21.46
CA SER A 198 -28.96 2.83 -20.22
C SER A 198 -28.61 1.35 -20.07
N VAL A 199 -28.51 0.88 -18.82
CA VAL A 199 -28.23 -0.53 -18.52
C VAL A 199 -29.26 -1.48 -19.17
N ALA A 200 -30.52 -1.04 -19.30
CA ALA A 200 -31.60 -1.81 -19.93
C ALA A 200 -31.35 -2.09 -21.43
N VAL A 201 -30.66 -1.19 -22.12
CA VAL A 201 -30.31 -1.37 -23.53
C VAL A 201 -29.01 -2.17 -23.66
N PHE A 202 -28.05 -1.93 -22.77
CA PHE A 202 -26.72 -2.54 -22.89
C PHE A 202 -26.63 -3.99 -22.40
N LEU A 203 -27.34 -4.37 -21.33
CA LEU A 203 -27.25 -5.75 -20.81
C LEU A 203 -27.66 -6.83 -21.82
N PRO A 204 -28.74 -6.66 -22.61
CA PRO A 204 -29.06 -7.59 -23.69
C PRO A 204 -27.93 -7.70 -24.74
N LEU A 205 -27.30 -6.57 -25.10
CA LEU A 205 -26.16 -6.54 -26.02
C LEU A 205 -24.98 -7.32 -25.46
N LEU A 206 -24.66 -7.10 -24.18
CA LEU A 206 -23.58 -7.80 -23.48
C LEU A 206 -23.82 -9.31 -23.50
N ASN A 207 -25.05 -9.75 -23.23
CA ASN A 207 -25.43 -11.17 -23.22
C ASN A 207 -25.31 -11.83 -24.61
N ALA A 208 -25.42 -11.07 -25.70
CA ALA A 208 -25.26 -11.57 -27.06
C ALA A 208 -23.79 -11.75 -27.48
N LEU A 209 -22.84 -11.17 -26.74
CA LEU A 209 -21.40 -11.31 -27.01
C LEU A 209 -20.90 -12.71 -26.62
N ASP A 210 -19.79 -13.14 -27.24
CA ASP A 210 -19.13 -14.37 -26.82
C ASP A 210 -18.54 -14.24 -25.40
N PRO A 211 -18.40 -15.36 -24.65
CA PRO A 211 -17.95 -15.32 -23.25
C PRO A 211 -16.60 -14.65 -23.03
N LYS A 212 -15.69 -14.72 -24.02
CA LYS A 212 -14.36 -14.10 -23.91
C LYS A 212 -14.48 -12.58 -24.02
N THR A 213 -15.30 -12.10 -24.95
CA THR A 213 -15.59 -10.66 -25.10
C THR A 213 -16.35 -10.14 -23.88
N GLN A 214 -17.35 -10.85 -23.36
CA GLN A 214 -18.09 -10.49 -22.14
C GLN A 214 -17.16 -10.22 -20.96
N GLN A 215 -16.24 -11.15 -20.67
CA GLN A 215 -15.28 -11.01 -19.56
C GLN A 215 -14.31 -9.85 -19.74
N ALA A 216 -14.04 -9.46 -20.99
CA ALA A 216 -13.16 -8.35 -21.29
C ALA A 216 -13.85 -6.99 -21.12
N VAL A 217 -15.12 -6.88 -21.53
CA VAL A 217 -15.88 -5.62 -21.47
C VAL A 217 -16.59 -5.39 -20.14
N PHE A 218 -16.88 -6.44 -19.38
CA PHE A 218 -17.60 -6.38 -18.13
C PHE A 218 -16.85 -7.13 -17.02
N PRO A 219 -16.75 -6.57 -15.79
CA PRO A 219 -16.05 -7.23 -14.69
C PRO A 219 -16.86 -8.38 -14.11
N ASP A 220 -16.27 -9.12 -13.16
CA ASP A 220 -17.01 -10.13 -12.42
C ASP A 220 -18.22 -9.47 -11.72
N PRO A 221 -19.46 -9.93 -11.97
CA PRO A 221 -20.66 -9.34 -11.37
C PRO A 221 -20.61 -9.29 -9.85
N ARG A 222 -19.87 -10.19 -9.20
CA ARG A 222 -19.68 -10.18 -7.74
C ARG A 222 -19.12 -8.86 -7.22
N TRP A 223 -18.34 -8.14 -8.02
CA TRP A 223 -17.78 -6.85 -7.62
C TRP A 223 -18.87 -5.79 -7.35
N PHE A 224 -19.94 -5.81 -8.14
CA PHE A 224 -21.09 -4.93 -7.92
C PHE A 224 -22.04 -5.50 -6.85
N LEU A 225 -22.37 -6.79 -6.98
CA LEU A 225 -23.40 -7.43 -6.15
C LEU A 225 -22.98 -7.60 -4.69
N ALA A 226 -21.70 -7.85 -4.39
CA ALA A 226 -21.24 -8.02 -3.02
C ALA A 226 -21.25 -6.71 -2.20
N LYS A 227 -21.34 -5.57 -2.89
CA LYS A 227 -21.34 -4.22 -2.30
C LYS A 227 -22.66 -3.48 -2.50
N ASP A 228 -23.69 -4.18 -2.98
CA ASP A 228 -25.00 -3.63 -3.32
C ASP A 228 -24.95 -2.44 -4.31
N TYR A 229 -23.93 -2.40 -5.18
CA TYR A 229 -23.79 -1.35 -6.18
C TYR A 229 -24.80 -1.52 -7.31
N SER A 230 -25.56 -0.46 -7.57
CA SER A 230 -26.61 -0.46 -8.60
C SER A 230 -26.09 0.15 -9.89
N ILE A 231 -25.92 -0.67 -10.92
CA ILE A 231 -25.47 -0.22 -12.26
C ILE A 231 -26.60 0.54 -12.94
N THR A 232 -26.32 1.74 -13.45
CA THR A 232 -27.33 2.62 -14.06
C THR A 232 -27.13 2.79 -15.56
N ARG A 233 -25.90 3.11 -15.98
CA ARG A 233 -25.57 3.57 -17.33
C ARG A 233 -24.21 3.04 -17.77
N ILE A 234 -24.01 2.93 -19.07
CA ILE A 234 -22.75 2.46 -19.66
C ILE A 234 -22.35 3.40 -20.79
N GLY A 235 -21.11 3.86 -20.78
CA GLY A 235 -20.52 4.74 -21.78
C GLY A 235 -19.48 4.02 -22.63
N VAL A 236 -19.34 4.44 -23.89
CA VAL A 236 -18.28 3.98 -24.79
C VAL A 236 -17.55 5.20 -25.34
N ARG A 237 -16.22 5.25 -25.21
CA ARG A 237 -15.43 6.31 -25.84
C ARG A 237 -14.17 5.79 -26.50
N GLU A 238 -13.71 6.52 -27.51
CA GLU A 238 -12.45 6.27 -28.18
C GLU A 238 -11.35 7.14 -27.56
N LEU A 239 -10.22 6.53 -27.21
CA LEU A 239 -9.11 7.19 -26.57
C LEU A 239 -8.06 7.53 -27.64
N GLU A 240 -7.99 8.82 -27.99
CA GLU A 240 -6.98 9.39 -28.88
C GLU A 240 -5.57 9.21 -28.25
N SER A 241 -4.79 8.25 -28.75
CA SER A 241 -3.44 8.03 -28.24
C SER A 241 -2.43 8.97 -28.92
N LEU A 242 -1.92 9.95 -28.17
CA LEU A 242 -0.87 10.89 -28.60
C LEU A 242 0.46 10.23 -29.05
N LYS A 243 0.64 8.90 -28.92
CA LYS A 243 1.89 8.19 -29.26
C LYS A 243 1.76 6.84 -29.97
N LYS A 244 0.55 6.32 -30.24
CA LYS A 244 0.38 5.05 -30.99
C LYS A 244 -0.82 5.15 -31.95
N ILE A 245 -0.61 4.67 -33.18
CA ILE A 245 -1.53 4.67 -34.34
C ILE A 245 -2.79 3.80 -34.12
N VAL A 246 -2.99 3.23 -32.93
CA VAL A 246 -4.07 2.26 -32.70
C VAL A 246 -5.11 2.86 -31.74
N PRO A 247 -6.35 3.10 -32.19
CA PRO A 247 -7.41 3.56 -31.31
C PRO A 247 -7.70 2.50 -30.24
N ARG A 248 -7.78 2.94 -29.00
CA ARG A 248 -8.20 2.10 -27.86
C ARG A 248 -9.57 2.59 -27.44
N LEU A 249 -10.57 1.71 -27.44
CA LEU A 249 -11.84 2.06 -26.81
C LEU A 249 -11.75 1.87 -25.30
N GLU A 250 -12.55 2.66 -24.60
CA GLU A 250 -12.73 2.57 -23.16
C GLU A 250 -14.23 2.52 -22.88
N PHE A 251 -14.64 1.48 -22.16
CA PHE A 251 -15.98 1.34 -21.62
C PHE A 251 -16.01 2.00 -20.24
N GLY A 252 -17.08 2.74 -19.94
CA GLY A 252 -17.37 3.24 -18.61
C GLY A 252 -18.64 2.58 -18.09
N ILE A 253 -18.62 2.00 -16.90
CA ILE A 253 -19.82 1.48 -16.23
C ILE A 253 -20.12 2.41 -15.06
N GLU A 254 -21.24 3.11 -15.13
CA GLU A 254 -21.74 3.93 -14.04
C GLU A 254 -22.55 3.09 -13.06
N TYR A 255 -22.26 3.28 -11.77
CA TYR A 255 -22.96 2.63 -10.68
C TYR A 255 -23.19 3.61 -9.54
N ASN A 256 -24.28 3.39 -8.81
CA ASN A 256 -24.59 4.10 -7.59
C ASN A 256 -24.17 3.29 -6.38
N THR A 257 -23.58 3.98 -5.41
CA THR A 257 -23.41 3.52 -4.02
C THR A 257 -24.46 4.19 -3.14
N ASP A 258 -24.45 3.90 -1.84
CA ASP A 258 -25.31 4.55 -0.84
C ASP A 258 -25.12 6.07 -0.74
N TYR A 259 -23.94 6.59 -1.13
CA TYR A 259 -23.55 7.98 -0.88
C TYR A 259 -23.16 8.76 -2.14
N ASN A 260 -22.71 8.08 -3.19
CA ASN A 260 -22.17 8.70 -4.39
C ASN A 260 -22.31 7.83 -5.64
N SER A 261 -22.18 8.45 -6.81
CA SER A 261 -22.03 7.73 -8.09
C SER A 261 -20.55 7.49 -8.38
N GLY A 262 -20.26 6.33 -8.95
CA GLY A 262 -18.95 5.92 -9.41
C GLY A 262 -18.98 5.48 -10.87
N VAL A 263 -17.84 5.59 -11.54
CA VAL A 263 -17.61 5.15 -12.91
C VAL A 263 -16.43 4.20 -12.91
N LEU A 264 -16.67 2.97 -13.37
CA LEU A 264 -15.64 1.98 -13.66
C LEU A 264 -15.23 2.08 -15.12
N LEU A 265 -14.02 2.56 -15.38
CA LEU A 265 -13.40 2.65 -16.70
C LEU A 265 -12.70 1.33 -17.04
N ILE A 266 -12.86 0.85 -18.27
CA ILE A 266 -12.39 -0.45 -18.76
C ILE A 266 -11.83 -0.26 -20.17
N PRO A 267 -10.51 -0.17 -20.35
CA PRO A 267 -9.93 -0.13 -21.68
C PRO A 267 -10.01 -1.51 -22.33
N VAL A 268 -10.33 -1.52 -23.62
CA VAL A 268 -10.48 -2.74 -24.43
C VAL A 268 -9.53 -2.75 -25.61
N SER A 269 -9.10 -3.95 -26.00
CA SER A 269 -8.34 -4.17 -27.23
C SER A 269 -9.18 -3.86 -28.47
N GLN A 270 -8.51 -3.52 -29.57
CA GLN A 270 -9.15 -3.16 -30.85
C GLN A 270 -10.10 -4.25 -31.39
N ASP A 271 -9.74 -5.53 -31.26
CA ASP A 271 -10.58 -6.63 -31.78
C ASP A 271 -11.92 -6.72 -31.05
N ILE A 272 -11.89 -6.62 -29.72
CA ILE A 272 -13.06 -6.59 -28.84
C ILE A 272 -13.91 -5.35 -29.12
N ALA A 273 -13.24 -4.21 -29.25
CA ALA A 273 -13.84 -2.94 -29.62
C ALA A 273 -14.66 -3.03 -30.92
N ASN A 274 -14.05 -3.54 -31.99
CA ASN A 274 -14.69 -3.69 -33.30
C ASN A 274 -15.89 -4.66 -33.22
N ASN A 275 -15.75 -5.76 -32.48
CA ASN A 275 -16.83 -6.71 -32.28
C ASN A 275 -18.02 -6.05 -31.57
N VAL A 276 -17.78 -5.35 -30.45
CA VAL A 276 -18.85 -4.68 -29.68
C VAL A 276 -19.50 -3.56 -30.48
N LEU A 277 -18.72 -2.71 -31.15
CA LEU A 277 -19.26 -1.64 -32.00
C LEU A 277 -20.15 -2.19 -33.11
N SER A 278 -19.73 -3.27 -33.77
CA SER A 278 -20.53 -3.91 -34.81
C SER A 278 -21.89 -4.42 -34.30
N GLN A 279 -21.95 -4.87 -33.04
CA GLN A 279 -23.19 -5.35 -32.42
C GLN A 279 -24.09 -4.19 -31.97
N ILE A 280 -23.49 -3.10 -31.49
CA ILE A 280 -24.22 -1.86 -31.18
C ILE A 280 -24.85 -1.30 -32.46
N GLU A 281 -24.09 -1.22 -33.55
CA GLU A 281 -24.60 -0.72 -34.84
C GLU A 281 -25.74 -1.59 -35.39
N ARG A 282 -25.58 -2.92 -35.37
CA ARG A 282 -26.65 -3.86 -35.78
C ARG A 282 -27.92 -3.69 -34.96
N THR A 283 -27.78 -3.62 -33.65
CA THR A 283 -28.96 -3.54 -32.77
C THR A 283 -29.63 -2.18 -32.83
N ASN A 284 -28.88 -1.10 -33.05
CA ASN A 284 -29.47 0.21 -33.29
C ASN A 284 -30.33 0.15 -34.56
N ILE A 285 -29.82 -0.46 -35.64
CA ILE A 285 -30.58 -0.68 -36.88
C ILE A 285 -31.86 -1.49 -36.63
N ASP A 286 -31.80 -2.54 -35.81
CA ASP A 286 -32.97 -3.36 -35.48
C ASP A 286 -34.00 -2.63 -34.59
N ILE A 287 -33.54 -1.84 -33.60
CA ILE A 287 -34.42 -1.03 -32.74
C ILE A 287 -35.14 0.06 -33.56
N TRP A 288 -34.43 0.73 -34.49
CA TRP A 288 -35.06 1.66 -35.43
C TRP A 288 -35.99 0.92 -36.40
N GLY A 289 -35.61 -0.27 -36.88
CA GLY A 289 -36.42 -1.11 -37.75
C GLY A 289 -37.75 -1.54 -37.12
N GLU A 290 -37.74 -1.95 -35.85
CA GLU A 290 -38.96 -2.27 -35.10
C GLU A 290 -39.80 -1.03 -34.79
N ALA A 291 -39.16 0.10 -34.43
CA ALA A 291 -39.86 1.36 -34.21
C ALA A 291 -40.57 1.86 -35.48
N PHE A 292 -39.93 1.78 -36.65
CA PHE A 292 -40.55 2.11 -37.94
C PHE A 292 -41.63 1.10 -38.36
N SER A 293 -41.43 -0.19 -38.08
CA SER A 293 -42.43 -1.23 -38.36
C SER A 293 -43.69 -1.08 -37.49
N SER A 294 -43.54 -0.60 -36.25
CA SER A 294 -44.66 -0.30 -35.35
C SER A 294 -45.45 0.97 -35.74
N LEU A 295 -44.88 1.83 -36.58
CA LEU A 295 -45.53 3.02 -37.14
C LEU A 295 -46.20 2.77 -38.50
N ALA A 296 -45.94 1.62 -39.14
CA ALA A 296 -46.62 1.20 -40.35
C ALA A 296 -48.00 0.62 -39.99
N VAL A 297 -49.00 1.50 -39.90
CA VAL A 297 -50.42 1.11 -39.82
C VAL A 297 -50.74 0.18 -41.01
N PRO A 298 -51.38 -0.99 -40.81
CA PRO A 298 -51.86 -1.77 -41.93
C PRO A 298 -52.94 -0.97 -42.64
N SER A 299 -52.67 -0.55 -43.87
CA SER A 299 -53.70 -0.06 -44.79
C SER A 299 -54.62 -1.23 -45.10
N ILE A 300 -55.70 -1.35 -44.33
CA ILE A 300 -56.86 -2.14 -44.70
C ILE A 300 -57.47 -1.41 -45.89
N GLY A 301 -57.16 -1.92 -47.08
CA GLY A 301 -57.79 -1.50 -48.32
C GLY A 301 -59.23 -1.97 -48.34
N ASP A 302 -60.15 -1.02 -48.26
CA ASP A 302 -61.49 -1.18 -48.80
C ASP A 302 -61.39 -1.30 -50.33
N ASN A 303 -62.04 -2.31 -50.88
CA ASN A 303 -62.44 -2.34 -52.29
C ASN A 303 -63.44 -3.49 -52.54
N PRO A 304 -64.34 -3.35 -53.52
CA PRO A 304 -65.58 -2.57 -53.45
C PRO A 304 -66.84 -3.44 -53.46
#